data_AF-A0A554KWM8-F1
#
_entry.id   AF-A0A554KWM8-F1
#
_cell.length_a   1.000
_cell.length_b   1.000
_cell.length_c   1.000
_cell.angle_alpha   90.00
_cell.angle_beta   90.00
_cell.angle_gamma   90.00
#
_symmetry.space_group_name_H-M   'P 1'
#
loop_
_entity.id
_entity.type
_entity.pdbx_description
1 polymer ?
#
loop_
_entity_poly.entity_id
_entity_poly.type
_entity_poly.pdbx_seq_one_letter_code
_entity_poly.pdbx_strand_id
1 'polypeptide(L)'
;MAIEMPRPDGSLGPLYLSGALRDAGFDVDLLDASVGTNEDKLSDTFHNRVLLPNGLTRIGMTPDRLREYFAKGNFDIVGISSNFTPQTKMALEVAGIAKEVNPETLVIAGGVNARALSDRFLASRLVDVVILTEGEKIIVDLARAWQQNTSFDNVNGIKYLRTGFPVTRPVTPELISDNLDSLPIPAWDLLPHAKYDEINSPHGSIISSQKRRYAPIMTSRGCPFRCAYCHISEEKEAGSFTGDIGSLRLKSIDRVMEELKKLLALGVTHLYIEDDSLLAKKARIKDLFHRLTGLGLKISGVNGVNLVHFGIPTTNGRLKPDVGYLEILKGAGFDEIVFPVESGNQRILDKYATSKLPLDKLDVIQLVRDAVEVGITCPVNMMVGFPDETKAEMNESVELAKKLIDAGARYVTFFIPIPFPGSKLYRMAIDGGHLSADFDPDTMNWKNAVMQNTTVPPEEVVEFRDWAWETVNSEDYKKKRKEREIGDQRFAK
;
A
#
# COMPACT_ATOMS: atom_id res chain seq x y z
N MET A 1 5.46 -16.46 -12.25
CA MET A 1 5.90 -15.12 -11.80
C MET A 1 7.03 -15.24 -10.77
N ALA A 2 8.29 -15.14 -11.20
CA ALA A 2 9.45 -15.50 -10.36
C ALA A 2 10.13 -14.33 -9.61
N ILE A 3 9.75 -13.07 -9.86
CA ILE A 3 10.51 -11.91 -9.36
C ILE A 3 9.63 -11.08 -8.43
N GLU A 4 10.12 -10.86 -7.22
CA GLU A 4 9.61 -9.84 -6.32
C GLU A 4 10.17 -8.48 -6.76
N MET A 5 9.28 -7.50 -6.91
CA MET A 5 9.65 -6.14 -7.28
C MET A 5 9.48 -5.26 -6.04
N PRO A 6 10.57 -4.72 -5.48
CA PRO A 6 10.51 -3.79 -4.37
C PRO A 6 9.88 -2.47 -4.84
N ARG A 7 9.38 -1.68 -3.88
CA ARG A 7 8.73 -0.38 -4.13
C ARG A 7 9.55 0.74 -3.48
N PRO A 8 10.58 1.25 -4.18
CA PRO A 8 11.34 2.40 -3.74
C PRO A 8 10.52 3.66 -4.04
N ASP A 9 9.44 3.87 -3.30
CA ASP A 9 8.58 5.06 -3.43
C ASP A 9 8.89 6.14 -2.41
N GLY A 10 9.75 5.87 -1.41
CA GLY A 10 9.95 6.81 -0.31
C GLY A 10 8.69 6.93 0.55
N SER A 11 8.06 5.78 0.85
CA SER A 11 6.90 5.57 1.72
C SER A 11 6.53 6.74 2.65
N LEU A 12 5.29 7.24 2.53
CA LEU A 12 4.84 8.43 3.25
C LEU A 12 4.81 8.30 4.77
N GLY A 13 4.56 7.10 5.30
CA GLY A 13 4.45 6.88 6.74
C GLY A 13 5.69 7.39 7.49
N PRO A 14 6.88 6.82 7.23
CA PRO A 14 8.14 7.33 7.77
C PRO A 14 8.37 8.82 7.53
N LEU A 15 8.02 9.37 6.36
CA LEU A 15 8.18 10.80 6.07
C LEU A 15 7.33 11.70 6.99
N TYR A 16 6.09 11.33 7.29
CA TYR A 16 5.26 12.06 8.25
C TYR A 16 5.82 11.97 9.66
N LEU A 17 6.30 10.79 10.07
CA LEU A 17 6.91 10.60 11.40
C LEU A 17 8.17 11.47 11.54
N SER A 18 9.02 11.51 10.50
CA SER A 18 10.20 12.37 10.49
C SER A 18 9.83 13.86 10.53
N GLY A 19 8.78 14.27 9.81
CA GLY A 19 8.25 15.64 9.90
C GLY A 19 7.78 15.98 11.31
N ALA A 20 7.00 15.12 11.96
CA ALA A 20 6.53 15.33 13.33
C ALA A 20 7.68 15.46 14.34
N LEU A 21 8.68 14.59 14.24
CA LEU A 21 9.85 14.62 15.12
C LEU A 21 10.68 15.90 14.92
N ARG A 22 10.91 16.32 13.68
CA ARG A 22 11.61 17.58 13.36
C ARG A 22 10.85 18.81 13.88
N ASP A 23 9.54 18.87 13.68
CA ASP A 23 8.69 19.95 14.19
C ASP A 23 8.72 20.01 15.73
N ALA A 24 8.95 18.87 16.39
CA ALA A 24 9.11 18.76 17.84
C ALA A 24 10.56 19.00 18.34
N GLY A 25 11.52 19.26 17.45
CA GLY A 25 12.90 19.60 17.78
C GLY A 25 13.85 18.41 17.96
N PHE A 26 13.48 17.22 17.48
CA PHE A 26 14.36 16.05 17.47
C PHE A 26 15.23 16.02 16.20
N ASP A 27 16.43 15.47 16.33
CA ASP A 27 17.27 15.10 15.19
C ASP A 27 16.75 13.80 14.57
N VAL A 28 16.72 13.72 13.25
CA VAL A 28 16.04 12.64 12.53
C VAL A 28 16.77 12.29 11.23
N ASP A 29 17.15 11.02 11.17
CA ASP A 29 17.52 10.35 9.92
C ASP A 29 16.36 9.49 9.38
N LEU A 30 16.34 9.32 8.07
CA LEU A 30 15.38 8.47 7.38
C LEU A 30 16.14 7.46 6.51
N LEU A 31 15.83 6.18 6.70
CA LEU A 31 16.44 5.10 5.93
C LEU A 31 15.39 4.26 5.21
N ASP A 32 15.41 4.31 3.88
CA ASP A 32 14.84 3.26 3.03
C ASP A 32 15.92 2.21 2.79
N ALA A 33 15.89 1.11 3.54
CA ALA A 33 16.90 0.06 3.44
C ALA A 33 16.96 -0.64 2.07
N SER A 34 15.92 -0.49 1.24
CA SER A 34 15.95 -0.99 -0.14
C SER A 34 16.77 -0.11 -1.08
N VAL A 35 16.97 1.16 -0.73
CA VAL A 35 17.67 2.19 -1.53
C VAL A 35 19.05 2.54 -0.94
N GLY A 36 19.15 2.55 0.39
CA GLY A 36 20.34 2.97 1.14
C GLY A 36 20.56 4.48 1.18
N THR A 37 21.65 4.92 1.79
CA THR A 37 22.04 6.32 1.96
C THR A 37 22.68 6.91 0.70
N ASN A 38 23.01 8.21 0.68
CA ASN A 38 23.78 8.79 -0.43
C ASN A 38 25.19 8.19 -0.62
N GLU A 39 25.74 7.52 0.40
CA GLU A 39 27.08 6.90 0.34
C GLU A 39 27.06 5.51 -0.30
N ASP A 40 25.91 4.82 -0.30
CA ASP A 40 25.81 3.43 -0.75
C ASP A 40 25.65 3.32 -2.26
N LYS A 41 26.16 2.26 -2.89
CA LYS A 41 25.89 1.97 -4.30
C LYS A 41 24.59 1.19 -4.46
N LEU A 42 23.88 1.42 -5.57
CA LEU A 42 22.66 0.65 -5.88
C LEU A 42 22.94 -0.84 -6.13
N SER A 43 24.16 -1.20 -6.58
CA SER A 43 24.62 -2.60 -6.68
C SER A 43 24.59 -3.34 -5.34
N ASP A 44 24.80 -2.62 -4.25
CA ASP A 44 24.95 -3.17 -2.90
C ASP A 44 23.64 -3.02 -2.10
N THR A 45 22.60 -2.44 -2.72
CA THR A 45 21.30 -2.14 -2.10
C THR A 45 20.15 -2.58 -3.00
N PHE A 46 19.60 -1.69 -3.83
CA PHE A 46 18.39 -1.97 -4.63
C PHE A 46 18.55 -3.12 -5.63
N HIS A 47 19.74 -3.26 -6.23
CA HIS A 47 20.05 -4.34 -7.15
C HIS A 47 20.63 -5.58 -6.44
N ASN A 48 20.93 -5.48 -5.14
CA ASN A 48 21.35 -6.62 -4.34
C ASN A 48 20.15 -7.52 -4.04
N ARG A 49 20.05 -8.65 -4.73
CA ARG A 49 18.94 -9.60 -4.62
C ARG A 49 19.44 -10.93 -4.09
N VAL A 50 18.89 -11.38 -2.96
CA VAL A 50 19.28 -12.64 -2.30
C VAL A 50 18.05 -13.54 -2.15
N LEU A 51 18.06 -14.71 -2.79
CA LEU A 51 17.02 -15.71 -2.59
C LEU A 51 17.16 -16.33 -1.20
N LEU A 52 16.10 -16.26 -0.40
CA LEU A 52 16.05 -16.80 0.95
C LEU A 52 15.58 -18.26 0.94
N PRO A 53 15.89 -19.06 1.98
CA PRO A 53 15.46 -20.46 2.07
C PRO A 53 13.94 -20.68 2.03
N ASN A 54 13.14 -19.66 2.37
CA ASN A 54 11.68 -19.70 2.30
C ASN A 54 11.12 -19.35 0.90
N GLY A 55 11.97 -19.15 -0.10
CA GLY A 55 11.58 -18.83 -1.47
C GLY A 55 11.29 -17.34 -1.74
N LEU A 56 11.37 -16.47 -0.72
CA LEU A 56 11.27 -15.02 -0.90
C LEU A 56 12.62 -14.41 -1.31
N THR A 57 12.61 -13.20 -1.89
CA THR A 57 13.84 -12.51 -2.27
C THR A 57 14.07 -11.30 -1.36
N ARG A 58 15.20 -11.30 -0.65
CA ARG A 58 15.70 -10.11 0.05
C ARG A 58 16.24 -9.12 -0.96
N ILE A 59 15.90 -7.84 -0.78
CA ILE A 59 16.43 -6.73 -1.55
C ILE A 59 16.83 -5.60 -0.61
N GLY A 60 17.97 -4.96 -0.87
CA GLY A 60 18.44 -3.82 -0.09
C GLY A 60 19.79 -4.07 0.59
N MET A 61 20.05 -3.23 1.60
CA MET A 61 21.27 -3.28 2.41
C MET A 61 21.46 -4.64 3.08
N THR A 62 22.72 -5.06 3.20
CA THR A 62 23.10 -6.27 3.95
C THR A 62 23.02 -6.03 5.46
N PRO A 63 22.90 -7.09 6.27
CA PRO A 63 22.97 -6.98 7.73
C PRO A 63 24.23 -6.26 8.23
N ASP A 64 25.39 -6.54 7.63
CA ASP A 64 26.65 -5.88 8.02
C ASP A 64 26.62 -4.38 7.71
N ARG A 65 26.08 -3.99 6.56
CA ARG A 65 25.98 -2.56 6.22
C ARG A 65 24.97 -1.84 7.12
N LEU A 66 23.89 -2.50 7.53
CA LEU A 66 22.96 -1.96 8.53
C LEU A 66 23.63 -1.79 9.90
N ARG A 67 24.48 -2.74 10.33
CA ARG A 67 25.30 -2.58 11.56
C ARG A 67 26.19 -1.35 11.48
N GLU A 68 26.91 -1.18 10.37
CA GLU A 68 27.76 0.00 10.15
C GLU A 68 26.96 1.30 10.20
N TYR A 69 25.80 1.33 9.56
CA TYR A 69 24.91 2.49 9.56
C TYR A 69 24.45 2.85 10.98
N PHE A 70 23.94 1.89 11.74
CA PHE A 70 23.50 2.13 13.13
C PHE A 70 24.67 2.48 14.06
N ALA A 71 25.83 1.86 13.90
CA ALA A 71 27.01 2.15 14.71
C ALA A 71 27.55 3.57 14.43
N LYS A 72 27.52 4.02 13.17
CA LYS A 72 27.92 5.37 12.78
C LYS A 72 26.92 6.42 13.27
N GLY A 73 25.62 6.14 13.16
CA GLY A 73 24.55 7.07 13.54
C GLY A 73 24.34 7.20 15.05
N ASN A 74 24.66 6.15 15.83
CA ASN A 74 24.48 6.11 17.29
C ASN A 74 23.07 6.58 17.72
N PHE A 75 22.05 5.95 17.14
CA PHE A 75 20.66 6.34 17.34
C PHE A 75 20.13 5.95 18.73
N ASP A 76 19.48 6.89 19.42
CA ASP A 76 18.77 6.62 20.68
C ASP A 76 17.46 5.86 20.46
N ILE A 77 16.81 6.10 19.32
CA ILE A 77 15.51 5.55 18.94
C ILE A 77 15.56 5.08 17.48
N VAL A 78 15.07 3.87 17.22
CA VAL A 78 14.90 3.33 15.86
C VAL A 78 13.42 3.02 15.62
N GLY A 79 12.79 3.77 14.71
CA GLY A 79 11.42 3.55 14.25
C GLY A 79 11.36 2.69 12.98
N ILE A 80 10.57 1.62 13.00
CA ILE A 80 10.43 0.67 11.89
C ILE A 80 8.98 0.65 11.40
N SER A 81 8.77 1.02 10.15
CA SER A 81 7.47 0.90 9.49
C SER A 81 7.31 -0.50 8.90
N SER A 82 6.33 -1.26 9.40
CA SER A 82 5.93 -2.58 8.90
C SER A 82 4.48 -2.54 8.41
N ASN A 83 4.31 -2.44 7.10
CA ASN A 83 2.99 -2.39 6.46
C ASN A 83 2.56 -3.71 5.82
N PHE A 84 3.50 -4.59 5.47
CA PHE A 84 3.20 -5.82 4.73
C PHE A 84 3.64 -7.06 5.51
N THR A 85 2.73 -7.99 5.73
CA THR A 85 2.96 -9.25 6.46
C THR A 85 4.14 -10.08 5.96
N PRO A 86 4.39 -10.21 4.64
CA PRO A 86 5.58 -10.92 4.15
C PRO A 86 6.91 -10.29 4.57
N GLN A 87 6.92 -9.04 5.05
CA GLN A 87 8.11 -8.30 5.48
C GLN A 87 8.37 -8.37 6.99
N THR A 88 7.56 -9.10 7.77
CA THR A 88 7.69 -9.19 9.23
C THR A 88 9.09 -9.63 9.67
N LYS A 89 9.64 -10.69 9.06
CA LYS A 89 11.01 -11.17 9.39
C LYS A 89 12.07 -10.10 9.14
N MET A 90 11.94 -9.36 8.04
CA MET A 90 12.87 -8.29 7.70
C MET A 90 12.80 -7.15 8.71
N ALA A 91 11.60 -6.76 9.16
CA ALA A 91 11.43 -5.75 10.19
C ALA A 91 12.05 -6.18 11.53
N LEU A 92 11.86 -7.44 11.94
CA LEU A 92 12.45 -7.98 13.17
C LEU A 92 13.97 -8.13 13.08
N GLU A 93 14.52 -8.44 11.92
CA GLU A 93 15.97 -8.50 11.72
C GLU A 93 16.61 -7.11 11.81
N VAL A 94 15.99 -6.08 11.22
CA VAL A 94 16.43 -4.68 11.40
C VAL A 94 16.39 -4.27 12.87
N ALA A 95 15.32 -4.62 13.59
CA ALA A 95 15.20 -4.39 15.03
C ALA A 95 16.33 -5.10 15.82
N GLY A 96 16.61 -6.36 15.47
CA GLY A 96 17.70 -7.13 16.08
C GLY A 96 19.06 -6.52 15.85
N ILE A 97 19.36 -6.10 14.62
CA ILE A 97 20.62 -5.44 14.27
C ILE A 97 20.79 -4.12 15.04
N ALA A 98 19.72 -3.33 15.21
CA ALA A 98 19.77 -2.11 16.03
C ALA A 98 20.15 -2.40 17.49
N LYS A 99 19.53 -3.43 18.10
CA LYS A 99 19.82 -3.87 19.48
C LYS A 99 21.18 -4.54 19.62
N GLU A 100 21.68 -5.22 18.59
CA GLU A 100 23.05 -5.78 18.56
C GLU A 100 24.11 -4.68 18.65
N VAL A 101 23.90 -3.56 17.96
CA VAL A 101 24.81 -2.42 17.97
C VAL A 101 24.73 -1.66 19.29
N ASN A 102 23.51 -1.38 19.77
CA ASN A 102 23.29 -0.75 21.06
C ASN A 102 22.03 -1.34 21.73
N PRO A 103 22.19 -2.17 22.78
CA PRO A 103 21.07 -2.79 23.49
C PRO A 103 20.09 -1.78 24.12
N GLU A 104 20.57 -0.57 24.42
CA GLU A 104 19.77 0.50 25.04
C GLU A 104 18.90 1.24 24.02
N THR A 105 19.12 1.08 22.71
CA THR A 105 18.30 1.72 21.66
C THR A 105 16.84 1.37 21.83
N LEU A 106 15.96 2.37 21.91
CA LEU A 106 14.51 2.14 21.92
C LEU A 106 14.04 1.77 20.51
N VAL A 107 13.53 0.55 20.33
CA VAL A 107 13.01 0.09 19.04
C VAL A 107 11.49 0.15 19.02
N ILE A 108 10.95 0.96 18.11
CA ILE A 108 9.52 1.20 17.93
C ILE A 108 9.10 0.64 16.57
N ALA A 109 8.06 -0.20 16.54
CA ALA A 109 7.43 -0.64 15.31
C ALA A 109 6.07 0.04 15.10
N GLY A 110 5.74 0.35 13.85
CA GLY A 110 4.44 0.91 13.45
C GLY A 110 4.01 0.38 12.10
N GLY A 111 2.84 0.80 11.63
CA GLY A 111 2.24 0.30 10.39
C GLY A 111 1.25 -0.84 10.61
N VAL A 112 0.41 -1.05 9.60
CA VAL A 112 -0.75 -1.95 9.70
C VAL A 112 -0.36 -3.37 10.11
N ASN A 113 0.76 -3.88 9.62
CA ASN A 113 1.23 -5.23 9.93
C ASN A 113 1.79 -5.34 11.34
N ALA A 114 2.68 -4.41 11.75
CA ALA A 114 3.21 -4.41 13.12
C ALA A 114 2.09 -4.39 14.16
N ARG A 115 1.07 -3.58 13.92
CA ARG A 115 -0.11 -3.48 14.77
C ARG A 115 -0.95 -4.76 14.77
N ALA A 116 -1.29 -5.29 13.59
CA ALA A 116 -2.10 -6.51 13.46
C ALA A 116 -1.41 -7.73 14.10
N LEU A 117 -0.07 -7.73 14.11
CA LEU A 117 0.77 -8.76 14.71
C LEU A 117 1.51 -8.27 15.96
N SER A 118 0.94 -7.31 16.70
CA SER A 118 1.64 -6.64 17.82
C SER A 118 2.19 -7.60 18.87
N ASP A 119 1.46 -8.67 19.18
CA ASP A 119 1.93 -9.73 20.08
C ASP A 119 3.17 -10.45 19.55
N ARG A 120 3.22 -10.75 18.25
CA ARG A 120 4.39 -11.37 17.61
C ARG A 120 5.61 -10.45 17.68
N PHE A 121 5.43 -9.17 17.38
CA PHE A 121 6.50 -8.18 17.44
C PHE A 121 7.07 -8.04 18.86
N LEU A 122 6.22 -7.92 19.88
CA LEU A 122 6.68 -7.81 21.28
C LEU A 122 7.24 -9.13 21.83
N ALA A 123 6.68 -10.28 21.43
CA ALA A 123 7.17 -11.59 21.84
C ALA A 123 8.61 -11.86 21.34
N SER A 124 9.04 -11.23 20.24
CA SER A 124 10.42 -11.32 19.74
C SER A 124 11.47 -10.76 20.70
N ARG A 125 11.08 -9.86 21.61
CA ARG A 125 11.97 -9.07 22.48
C ARG A 125 12.96 -8.16 21.74
N LEU A 126 12.83 -8.03 20.42
CA LEU A 126 13.62 -7.12 19.59
C LEU A 126 12.95 -5.75 19.44
N VAL A 127 11.63 -5.67 19.68
CA VAL A 127 10.83 -4.46 19.62
C VAL A 127 10.28 -4.15 21.00
N ASP A 128 10.45 -2.90 21.44
CA ASP A 128 10.05 -2.43 22.76
C ASP A 128 8.62 -1.89 22.77
N VAL A 129 8.21 -1.23 21.68
CA VAL A 129 6.91 -0.54 21.52
C VAL A 129 6.33 -0.80 20.13
N VAL A 130 5.02 -1.06 20.07
CA VAL A 130 4.23 -1.10 18.83
C VAL A 130 3.19 0.02 18.88
N ILE A 131 3.18 0.90 17.87
CA ILE A 131 2.15 1.93 17.69
C ILE A 131 0.89 1.30 17.09
N LEU A 132 -0.28 1.59 17.68
CA LEU A 132 -1.55 0.93 17.36
C LEU A 132 -2.46 1.71 16.41
N THR A 133 -2.10 2.92 16.04
CA THR A 133 -2.91 3.81 15.19
C THR A 133 -2.01 4.73 14.36
N GLU A 134 -2.48 5.92 13.99
CA GLU A 134 -1.68 6.98 13.36
C GLU A 134 -0.54 7.42 14.30
N GLY A 135 0.69 7.43 13.79
CA GLY A 135 1.89 7.50 14.62
C GLY A 135 2.46 8.90 14.85
N GLU A 136 1.99 9.92 14.14
CA GLU A 136 2.65 11.24 14.10
C GLU A 136 2.72 11.93 15.46
N LYS A 137 1.63 11.88 16.24
CA LYS A 137 1.62 12.42 17.61
C LYS A 137 2.36 11.49 18.57
N ILE A 138 2.11 10.19 18.45
CA ILE A 138 2.58 9.16 19.37
C ILE A 138 4.11 9.04 19.33
N ILE A 139 4.73 9.14 18.15
CA ILE A 139 6.19 9.05 18.02
C ILE A 139 6.89 10.20 18.75
N VAL A 140 6.29 11.40 18.75
CA VAL A 140 6.79 12.56 19.48
C VAL A 140 6.65 12.36 20.99
N ASP A 141 5.51 11.83 21.45
CA ASP A 141 5.28 11.54 22.86
C ASP A 141 6.24 10.45 23.38
N LEU A 142 6.49 9.40 22.57
CA LEU A 142 7.49 8.37 22.88
C LEU A 142 8.91 8.96 22.94
N ALA A 143 9.29 9.79 21.97
CA ALA A 143 10.62 10.41 21.94
C ALA A 143 10.84 11.35 23.14
N ARG A 144 9.82 12.13 23.54
CA ARG A 144 9.88 12.97 24.75
C ARG A 144 9.96 12.14 26.02
N ALA A 145 9.14 11.10 26.13
CA ALA A 145 9.16 10.22 27.30
C ALA A 145 10.53 9.54 27.46
N TRP A 146 11.11 9.08 26.35
CA TRP A 146 12.44 8.49 26.29
C TRP A 146 13.54 9.50 26.68
N GLN A 147 13.55 10.69 26.07
CA GLN A 147 14.51 11.76 26.40
C GLN A 147 14.47 12.14 27.90
N GLN A 148 13.28 12.14 28.50
CA GLN A 148 13.08 12.50 29.91
C GLN A 148 13.27 11.32 30.85
N ASN A 149 13.54 10.11 30.33
CA ASN A 149 13.61 8.86 31.09
C ASN A 149 12.35 8.64 31.96
N THR A 150 11.18 8.86 31.38
CA THR A 150 9.87 8.70 32.03
C THR A 150 9.14 7.48 31.49
N SER A 151 8.19 6.96 32.28
CA SER A 151 7.38 5.80 31.87
C SER A 151 6.47 6.14 30.67
N PHE A 152 6.29 5.16 29.79
CA PHE A 152 5.29 5.21 28.71
C PHE A 152 3.84 5.00 29.20
N ASP A 153 3.61 4.86 30.51
CA ASP A 153 2.26 4.69 31.07
C ASP A 153 1.29 5.83 30.68
N ASN A 154 1.80 7.02 30.32
CA ASN A 154 0.99 8.17 29.90
C ASN A 154 0.91 8.35 28.37
N VAL A 155 1.54 7.47 27.60
CA VAL A 155 1.47 7.50 26.13
C VAL A 155 0.35 6.58 25.69
N ASN A 156 -0.72 7.14 25.11
CA ASN A 156 -1.85 6.36 24.61
C ASN A 156 -1.60 5.83 23.19
N GLY A 157 -2.37 4.82 22.77
CA GLY A 157 -2.30 4.24 21.42
C GLY A 157 -1.07 3.37 21.14
N ILE A 158 -0.48 2.77 22.18
CA ILE A 158 0.70 1.90 22.08
C ILE A 158 0.48 0.55 22.77
N LYS A 159 1.27 -0.45 22.37
CA LYS A 159 1.49 -1.68 23.12
C LYS A 159 2.98 -1.84 23.34
N TYR A 160 3.43 -2.05 24.57
CA TYR A 160 4.86 -2.05 24.91
C TYR A 160 5.20 -3.05 25.99
N LEU A 161 6.49 -3.37 26.15
CA LEU A 161 6.96 -4.23 27.24
C LEU A 161 7.20 -3.41 28.51
N ARG A 162 6.43 -3.68 29.57
CA ARG A 162 6.68 -3.18 30.93
C ARG A 162 7.20 -4.31 31.80
N THR A 163 8.42 -4.17 32.32
CA THR A 163 9.08 -5.21 33.15
C THR A 163 9.03 -6.60 32.51
N GLY A 164 9.16 -6.68 31.18
CA GLY A 164 9.14 -7.92 30.42
C GLY A 164 7.75 -8.50 30.09
N PHE A 165 6.66 -7.81 30.43
CA PHE A 165 5.29 -8.20 30.11
C PHE A 165 4.61 -7.18 29.17
N PRO A 166 3.82 -7.60 28.19
CA PRO A 166 3.12 -6.68 27.30
C PRO A 166 2.03 -5.91 28.04
N VAL A 167 2.00 -4.59 27.84
CA VAL A 167 0.99 -3.66 28.36
C VAL A 167 0.42 -2.88 27.17
N THR A 168 -0.91 -2.82 27.10
CA THR A 168 -1.62 -2.04 26.10
C THR A 168 -2.11 -0.73 26.71
N ARG A 169 -1.81 0.39 26.06
CA ARG A 169 -2.42 1.70 26.31
C ARG A 169 -3.48 1.95 25.24
N PRO A 170 -4.72 2.28 25.63
CA PRO A 170 -5.82 2.36 24.68
C PRO A 170 -5.59 3.48 23.66
N VAL A 171 -6.11 3.29 22.45
CA VAL A 171 -6.26 4.39 21.49
C VAL A 171 -7.38 5.30 21.96
N THR A 172 -7.12 6.59 22.00
CA THR A 172 -8.07 7.62 22.41
C THR A 172 -8.42 8.54 21.23
N PRO A 173 -9.62 9.14 21.17
CA PRO A 173 -10.06 9.92 20.01
C PRO A 173 -9.13 11.06 19.61
N GLU A 174 -8.44 11.69 20.57
CA GLU A 174 -7.51 12.80 20.31
C GLU A 174 -6.27 12.42 19.49
N LEU A 175 -5.94 11.12 19.41
CA LEU A 175 -4.84 10.62 18.60
C LEU A 175 -5.18 10.63 17.11
N ILE A 176 -6.47 10.62 16.76
CA ILE A 176 -6.95 10.56 15.38
C ILE A 176 -7.45 11.94 15.00
N SER A 177 -6.81 12.55 13.99
CA SER A 177 -7.22 13.87 13.52
C SER A 177 -8.25 13.76 12.41
N ASP A 178 -9.43 14.35 12.60
CA ASP A 178 -10.39 14.58 11.50
C ASP A 178 -9.88 15.64 10.51
N ASN A 179 -9.07 16.59 11.00
CA ASN A 179 -8.43 17.61 10.19
C ASN A 179 -7.02 17.16 9.79
N LEU A 180 -6.87 16.65 8.57
CA LEU A 180 -5.57 16.21 8.07
C LEU A 180 -4.59 17.36 7.79
N ASP A 181 -5.03 18.62 7.81
CA ASP A 181 -4.15 19.78 7.63
C ASP A 181 -3.23 20.01 8.83
N SER A 182 -3.57 19.45 10.00
CA SER A 182 -2.71 19.52 11.19
C SER A 182 -1.54 18.54 11.16
N LEU A 183 -1.48 17.66 10.17
CA LEU A 183 -0.37 16.72 10.03
C LEU A 183 0.93 17.49 9.67
N PRO A 184 2.09 16.99 10.11
CA PRO A 184 3.36 17.59 9.72
C PRO A 184 3.54 17.52 8.20
N ILE A 185 4.38 18.42 7.67
CA ILE A 185 4.83 18.30 6.28
C ILE A 185 5.73 17.05 6.18
N PRO A 186 5.50 16.14 5.21
CA PRO A 186 6.40 15.02 4.99
C PRO A 186 7.83 15.49 4.71
N ALA A 187 8.80 14.89 5.38
CA ALA A 187 10.22 15.24 5.27
C ALA A 187 10.87 14.70 3.97
N TRP A 188 10.29 15.00 2.81
CA TRP A 188 10.78 14.51 1.51
C TRP A 188 12.25 14.84 1.25
N ASP A 189 12.75 15.94 1.80
CA ASP A 189 14.14 16.39 1.69
C ASP A 189 15.16 15.39 2.28
N LEU A 190 14.72 14.49 3.16
CA LEU A 190 15.57 13.43 3.72
C LEU A 190 15.84 12.29 2.72
N LEU A 191 15.04 12.17 1.66
CA LEU A 191 15.20 11.06 0.72
C LEU A 191 16.43 11.27 -0.18
N PRO A 192 17.20 10.21 -0.48
CA PRO A 192 18.27 10.24 -1.47
C PRO A 192 17.70 10.31 -2.90
N HIS A 193 17.08 11.43 -3.29
CA HIS A 193 16.32 11.57 -4.54
C HIS A 193 17.08 11.13 -5.80
N ALA A 194 18.39 11.40 -5.88
CA ALA A 194 19.20 10.99 -7.02
C ALA A 194 19.19 9.46 -7.25
N LYS A 195 19.09 8.67 -6.17
CA LYS A 195 18.95 7.22 -6.25
C LYS A 195 17.57 6.80 -6.74
N TYR A 196 16.51 7.42 -6.23
CA TYR A 196 15.16 7.18 -6.71
C TYR A 196 15.03 7.51 -8.21
N ASP A 197 15.63 8.63 -8.65
CA ASP A 197 15.69 9.04 -10.06
C ASP A 197 16.43 8.00 -10.93
N GLU A 198 17.48 7.36 -10.39
CA GLU A 198 18.23 6.30 -11.09
C GLU A 198 17.46 4.97 -11.15
N ILE A 199 16.83 4.57 -10.04
CA ILE A 199 16.01 3.36 -9.98
C ILE A 199 14.79 3.48 -10.89
N ASN A 200 14.13 4.64 -10.90
CA ASN A 200 13.01 4.97 -11.77
C ASN A 200 11.86 3.92 -11.74
N SER A 201 11.58 3.37 -10.54
CA SER A 201 10.64 2.26 -10.33
C SER A 201 9.80 2.37 -9.04
N PRO A 202 9.11 3.48 -8.76
CA PRO A 202 8.44 3.82 -7.49
C PRO A 202 7.58 2.70 -6.90
N HIS A 203 6.80 2.00 -7.74
CA HIS A 203 5.97 0.88 -7.29
C HIS A 203 6.26 -0.42 -8.05
N GLY A 204 7.53 -0.69 -8.30
CA GLY A 204 7.95 -1.91 -9.00
C GLY A 204 7.52 -1.91 -10.47
N SER A 205 7.45 -0.74 -11.10
CA SER A 205 7.20 -0.60 -12.53
C SER A 205 8.12 0.48 -13.08
N ILE A 206 8.93 0.13 -14.08
CA ILE A 206 9.79 1.08 -14.78
C ILE A 206 8.88 2.11 -15.47
N ILE A 207 8.96 3.37 -15.03
CA ILE A 207 8.06 4.46 -15.47
C ILE A 207 8.30 4.79 -16.94
N SER A 208 9.57 4.97 -17.32
CA SER A 208 9.98 5.29 -18.68
C SER A 208 11.49 5.10 -18.88
N SER A 209 11.97 5.19 -20.11
CA SER A 209 13.42 5.26 -20.40
C SER A 209 14.06 6.59 -19.95
N GLN A 210 13.25 7.61 -19.66
CA GLN A 210 13.69 8.89 -19.12
C GLN A 210 13.64 8.83 -17.59
N LYS A 211 14.75 9.20 -16.94
CA LYS A 211 14.80 9.37 -15.48
C LYS A 211 13.84 10.50 -15.10
N ARG A 212 12.87 10.22 -14.24
CA ARG A 212 11.92 11.22 -13.74
C ARG A 212 11.94 11.20 -12.23
N ARG A 213 11.98 12.41 -11.65
CA ARG A 213 11.78 12.54 -10.23
C ARG A 213 10.32 12.38 -9.88
N TYR A 214 10.08 11.46 -8.97
CA TYR A 214 8.76 11.12 -8.46
C TYR A 214 8.70 11.30 -6.95
N ALA A 215 7.49 11.48 -6.43
CA ALA A 215 7.25 11.47 -5.01
C ALA A 215 5.85 10.94 -4.70
N PRO A 216 5.67 10.28 -3.55
CA PRO A 216 4.36 9.93 -3.07
C PRO A 216 3.72 11.15 -2.41
N ILE A 217 2.41 11.25 -2.53
CA ILE A 217 1.59 12.26 -1.87
C ILE A 217 0.28 11.62 -1.44
N MET A 218 -0.30 12.13 -0.36
CA MET A 218 -1.60 11.69 0.12
C MET A 218 -2.48 12.92 0.32
N THR A 219 -3.66 12.91 -0.27
CA THR A 219 -4.67 13.97 -0.22
C THR A 219 -5.83 13.61 0.70
N SER A 220 -5.95 12.33 1.07
CA SER A 220 -6.96 11.79 1.97
C SER A 220 -6.49 10.51 2.67
N ARG A 221 -7.09 10.20 3.82
CA ARG A 221 -6.92 8.93 4.55
C ARG A 221 -8.25 8.23 4.68
N GLY A 222 -8.24 6.90 4.70
CA GLY A 222 -9.44 6.09 4.88
C GLY A 222 -10.26 5.97 3.60
N CYS A 223 -11.25 5.09 3.63
CA CYS A 223 -11.99 4.68 2.45
C CYS A 223 -13.46 4.46 2.82
N PRO A 224 -14.46 4.97 2.09
CA PRO A 224 -15.86 4.78 2.45
C PRO A 224 -16.40 3.36 2.18
N PHE A 225 -15.67 2.53 1.41
CA PHE A 225 -16.10 1.19 1.00
C PHE A 225 -15.78 0.10 2.02
N ARG A 226 -16.51 -1.03 1.99
CA ARG A 226 -16.33 -2.13 2.94
C ARG A 226 -15.95 -3.40 2.18
N CYS A 227 -14.65 -3.67 2.06
CA CYS A 227 -14.14 -4.85 1.39
C CYS A 227 -13.53 -5.81 2.42
N ALA A 228 -13.94 -7.08 2.37
CA ALA A 228 -13.53 -8.04 3.39
C ALA A 228 -12.02 -8.31 3.39
N TYR A 229 -11.37 -8.23 2.24
CA TYR A 229 -9.94 -8.46 2.06
C TYR A 229 -9.06 -7.22 2.33
N CYS A 230 -9.66 -6.07 2.66
CA CYS A 230 -8.93 -4.81 2.86
C CYS A 230 -8.99 -4.39 4.34
N HIS A 231 -7.81 -4.24 4.96
CA HIS A 231 -7.71 -3.88 6.38
C HIS A 231 -8.49 -2.60 6.73
N ILE A 232 -8.46 -1.57 5.87
CA ILE A 232 -9.10 -0.26 6.11
C ILE A 232 -10.61 -0.36 6.38
N SER A 233 -11.24 -1.45 5.94
CA SER A 233 -12.68 -1.67 6.15
C SER A 233 -13.03 -1.99 7.60
N GLU A 234 -12.07 -2.56 8.33
CA GLU A 234 -12.18 -2.92 9.75
C GLU A 234 -11.84 -1.72 10.66
N GLU A 235 -11.13 -0.73 10.12
CA GLU A 235 -10.65 0.45 10.82
C GLU A 235 -11.70 1.55 11.05
N LYS A 236 -12.95 1.30 10.67
CA LYS A 236 -14.05 2.30 10.70
C LYS A 236 -14.87 2.27 11.98
N GLU A 237 -14.73 1.21 12.75
CA GLU A 237 -15.62 0.98 13.88
C GLU A 237 -15.09 1.77 15.09
N ALA A 238 -15.89 2.76 15.54
CA ALA A 238 -15.62 3.45 16.79
C ALA A 238 -15.60 2.42 17.93
N GLY A 239 -14.46 2.31 18.63
CA GLY A 239 -14.19 1.26 19.62
C GLY A 239 -13.34 0.10 19.10
N SER A 240 -12.92 0.12 17.83
CA SER A 240 -11.81 -0.70 17.33
C SER A 240 -10.56 -0.48 18.20
N PHE A 241 -9.72 -1.51 18.30
CA PHE A 241 -8.40 -1.45 18.94
C PHE A 241 -7.49 -0.33 18.41
N THR A 242 -7.85 0.25 17.26
CA THR A 242 -7.06 1.19 16.46
C THR A 242 -7.70 2.57 16.34
N GLY A 243 -8.94 2.72 16.85
CA GLY A 243 -9.82 3.88 16.64
C GLY A 243 -10.34 4.01 15.20
N ASP A 244 -11.06 5.11 14.89
CA ASP A 244 -11.65 5.35 13.56
C ASP A 244 -10.66 5.99 12.57
N ILE A 245 -9.67 5.21 12.12
CA ILE A 245 -8.75 5.65 11.08
C ILE A 245 -9.25 5.32 9.67
N GLY A 246 -10.27 4.47 9.56
CA GLY A 246 -10.85 3.98 8.30
C GLY A 246 -11.87 4.92 7.67
N SER A 247 -12.47 5.84 8.44
CA SER A 247 -13.32 6.90 7.90
C SER A 247 -12.55 7.81 6.94
N LEU A 248 -13.23 8.20 5.85
CA LEU A 248 -12.64 9.08 4.84
C LEU A 248 -12.44 10.49 5.41
N ARG A 249 -11.18 10.85 5.64
CA ARG A 249 -10.74 12.17 6.09
C ARG A 249 -9.90 12.81 4.99
N LEU A 250 -10.05 14.11 4.80
CA LEU A 250 -9.50 14.82 3.64
C LEU A 250 -8.59 15.94 4.11
N LYS A 251 -7.48 16.15 3.40
CA LYS A 251 -6.77 17.43 3.45
C LYS A 251 -7.58 18.50 2.72
N SER A 252 -7.47 19.75 3.13
CA SER A 252 -7.92 20.87 2.31
C SER A 252 -7.14 20.92 1.00
N ILE A 253 -7.74 21.51 -0.04
CA ILE A 253 -7.04 21.70 -1.32
C ILE A 253 -5.83 22.61 -1.12
N ASP A 254 -5.95 23.65 -0.29
CA ASP A 254 -4.84 24.56 0.00
C ASP A 254 -3.66 23.83 0.64
N ARG A 255 -3.91 22.91 1.57
CA ARG A 255 -2.86 22.05 2.13
C ARG A 255 -2.20 21.17 1.08
N VAL A 256 -2.98 20.55 0.20
CA VAL A 256 -2.42 19.74 -0.91
C VAL A 256 -1.55 20.60 -1.83
N MET A 257 -1.98 21.83 -2.12
CA MET A 257 -1.21 22.77 -2.95
C MET A 257 0.07 23.26 -2.24
N GLU A 258 0.07 23.39 -0.91
CA GLU A 258 1.27 23.70 -0.12
C GLU A 258 2.32 22.60 -0.24
N GLU A 259 1.89 21.35 -0.03
CA GLU A 259 2.73 20.16 -0.19
C GLU A 259 3.27 20.05 -1.62
N LEU A 260 2.41 20.29 -2.61
CA LEU A 260 2.80 20.26 -4.01
C LEU A 260 3.87 21.30 -4.36
N LYS A 261 3.79 22.52 -3.80
CA LYS A 261 4.84 23.54 -4.02
C LYS A 261 6.21 23.04 -3.55
N LYS A 262 6.27 22.31 -2.43
CA LYS A 262 7.53 21.72 -1.94
C LYS A 262 8.03 20.62 -2.87
N LEU A 263 7.15 19.73 -3.32
CA LEU A 263 7.50 18.68 -4.28
C LEU A 263 7.99 19.24 -5.63
N LEU A 264 7.33 20.28 -6.14
CA LEU A 264 7.76 20.98 -7.35
C LEU A 264 9.12 21.66 -7.16
N ALA A 265 9.38 22.25 -5.99
CA ALA A 265 10.70 22.82 -5.66
C ALA A 265 11.80 21.74 -5.59
N LEU A 266 11.44 20.52 -5.21
CA LEU A 266 12.33 19.35 -5.30
C LEU A 266 12.46 18.82 -6.74
N GLY A 267 11.79 19.39 -7.73
CA GLY A 267 11.86 18.97 -9.13
C GLY A 267 11.01 17.76 -9.48
N VAL A 268 10.02 17.41 -8.64
CA VAL A 268 9.09 16.31 -8.90
C VAL A 268 8.26 16.60 -10.14
N THR A 269 8.19 15.61 -11.04
CA THR A 269 7.39 15.67 -12.27
C THR A 269 6.32 14.57 -12.32
N HIS A 270 6.39 13.59 -11.41
CA HIS A 270 5.43 12.50 -11.33
C HIS A 270 4.97 12.30 -9.88
N LEU A 271 3.67 12.41 -9.65
CA LEU A 271 3.05 12.19 -8.35
C LEU A 271 2.44 10.80 -8.26
N TYR A 272 2.71 10.12 -7.16
CA TYR A 272 2.03 8.88 -6.78
C TYR A 272 1.08 9.16 -5.64
N ILE A 273 -0.22 9.16 -5.94
CA ILE A 273 -1.24 9.44 -4.92
C ILE A 273 -1.57 8.15 -4.18
N GLU A 274 -1.30 8.15 -2.88
CA GLU A 274 -1.42 6.99 -1.98
C GLU A 274 -2.78 6.85 -1.28
N ASP A 275 -3.74 7.72 -1.61
CA ASP A 275 -5.09 7.70 -1.04
C ASP A 275 -5.75 6.31 -1.17
N ASP A 276 -6.37 5.83 -0.09
CA ASP A 276 -7.18 4.61 -0.14
C ASP A 276 -8.43 4.77 -1.03
N SER A 277 -8.93 6.01 -1.17
CA SER A 277 -10.11 6.33 -1.96
C SER A 277 -10.02 7.69 -2.67
N LEU A 278 -9.08 7.76 -3.61
CA LEU A 278 -8.73 8.97 -4.36
C LEU A 278 -9.93 9.74 -4.95
N LEU A 279 -10.91 9.06 -5.56
CA LEU A 279 -12.02 9.72 -6.28
C LEU A 279 -13.34 9.83 -5.48
N ALA A 280 -13.33 9.60 -4.17
CA ALA A 280 -14.55 9.52 -3.36
C ALA A 280 -15.41 10.80 -3.32
N LYS A 281 -14.81 12.00 -3.40
CA LYS A 281 -15.53 13.28 -3.38
C LYS A 281 -15.42 14.00 -4.71
N LYS A 282 -16.24 13.57 -5.68
CA LYS A 282 -16.18 14.02 -7.09
C LYS A 282 -16.04 15.53 -7.27
N ALA A 283 -16.83 16.35 -6.55
CA ALA A 283 -16.75 17.82 -6.64
C ALA A 283 -15.40 18.39 -6.20
N ARG A 284 -14.88 17.94 -5.04
CA ARG A 284 -13.54 18.31 -4.55
C ARG A 284 -12.46 17.89 -5.54
N ILE A 285 -12.58 16.70 -6.11
CA ILE A 285 -11.58 16.16 -7.02
C ILE A 285 -11.53 16.92 -8.34
N LYS A 286 -12.68 17.36 -8.86
CA LYS A 286 -12.71 18.26 -10.01
C LYS A 286 -11.94 19.56 -9.71
N ASP A 287 -12.18 20.21 -8.56
CA ASP A 287 -11.45 21.43 -8.17
C ASP A 287 -9.93 21.17 -8.04
N LEU A 288 -9.55 20.13 -7.29
CA LEU A 288 -8.14 19.77 -7.11
C LEU A 288 -7.44 19.56 -8.47
N PHE A 289 -7.99 18.72 -9.35
CA PHE A 289 -7.35 18.37 -10.60
C PHE A 289 -7.44 19.45 -11.68
N HIS A 290 -8.44 20.35 -11.62
CA HIS A 290 -8.38 21.59 -12.38
C HIS A 290 -7.18 22.46 -11.97
N ARG A 291 -6.83 22.52 -10.68
CA ARG A 291 -5.64 23.27 -10.21
C ARG A 291 -4.32 22.60 -10.55
N LEU A 292 -4.31 21.27 -10.75
CA LEU A 292 -3.11 20.55 -11.20
C LEU A 292 -2.92 20.62 -12.72
N THR A 293 -3.97 20.92 -13.47
CA THR A 293 -3.93 21.00 -14.93
C THR A 293 -2.93 22.08 -15.37
N GLY A 294 -2.05 21.72 -16.31
CA GLY A 294 -1.03 22.64 -16.85
C GLY A 294 0.24 22.78 -16.01
N LEU A 295 0.34 22.14 -14.84
CA LEU A 295 1.58 22.11 -14.04
C LEU A 295 2.66 21.17 -14.60
N GLY A 296 2.39 20.48 -15.71
CA GLY A 296 3.33 19.54 -16.33
C GLY A 296 3.54 18.23 -15.55
N LEU A 297 2.66 17.96 -14.58
CA LEU A 297 2.73 16.77 -13.74
C LEU A 297 2.16 15.54 -14.46
N LYS A 298 2.74 14.39 -14.16
CA LYS A 298 2.10 13.08 -14.34
C LYS A 298 1.57 12.58 -13.02
N ILE A 299 0.44 11.90 -13.04
CA ILE A 299 -0.23 11.43 -11.83
C ILE A 299 -0.56 9.95 -11.98
N SER A 300 -0.28 9.18 -10.94
CA SER A 300 -0.67 7.78 -10.81
C SER A 300 -1.37 7.55 -9.47
N GLY A 301 -2.50 6.85 -9.49
CA GLY A 301 -3.13 6.33 -8.28
C GLY A 301 -2.64 4.92 -7.99
N VAL A 302 -2.14 4.67 -6.78
CA VAL A 302 -1.45 3.40 -6.45
C VAL A 302 -2.39 2.28 -6.03
N ASN A 303 -3.59 2.62 -5.57
CA ASN A 303 -4.56 1.68 -4.98
C ASN A 303 -5.71 1.28 -5.94
N GLY A 304 -5.64 1.69 -7.22
CA GLY A 304 -6.76 1.61 -8.15
C GLY A 304 -7.93 2.52 -7.78
N VAL A 305 -8.94 2.60 -8.64
CA VAL A 305 -10.09 3.50 -8.42
C VAL A 305 -11.40 2.75 -8.60
N ASN A 306 -12.23 2.74 -7.56
CA ASN A 306 -13.54 2.10 -7.61
C ASN A 306 -14.42 2.69 -8.72
N LEU A 307 -14.93 1.80 -9.58
CA LEU A 307 -15.55 2.18 -10.85
C LEU A 307 -16.83 3.01 -10.68
N VAL A 308 -17.53 2.85 -9.54
CA VAL A 308 -18.74 3.63 -9.23
C VAL A 308 -18.51 5.15 -9.25
N HIS A 309 -17.28 5.63 -9.02
CA HIS A 309 -16.95 7.06 -9.07
C HIS A 309 -17.09 7.68 -10.47
N PHE A 310 -17.04 6.84 -11.51
CA PHE A 310 -17.18 7.28 -12.90
C PHE A 310 -18.64 7.29 -13.36
N GLY A 311 -19.58 6.77 -12.57
CA GLY A 311 -21.00 6.80 -12.91
C GLY A 311 -21.66 8.16 -12.64
N ILE A 312 -22.58 8.56 -13.50
CA ILE A 312 -23.60 9.59 -13.24
C ILE A 312 -24.98 8.90 -13.23
N PRO A 313 -25.83 9.17 -12.23
CA PRO A 313 -27.20 8.69 -12.21
C PRO A 313 -28.00 9.15 -13.44
N THR A 314 -28.74 8.22 -14.02
CA THR A 314 -29.70 8.50 -15.09
C THR A 314 -31.13 8.30 -14.59
N THR A 315 -32.12 8.79 -15.35
CA THR A 315 -33.54 8.75 -14.95
C THR A 315 -34.12 7.34 -14.79
N ASN A 316 -33.48 6.32 -15.38
CA ASN A 316 -33.90 4.91 -15.29
C ASN A 316 -33.17 4.12 -14.19
N GLY A 317 -32.41 4.79 -13.31
CA GLY A 317 -31.66 4.16 -12.22
C GLY A 317 -30.34 3.49 -12.64
N ARG A 318 -29.95 3.57 -13.92
CA ARG A 318 -28.61 3.15 -14.39
C ARG A 318 -27.58 4.25 -14.16
N LEU A 319 -26.31 3.86 -14.18
CA LEU A 319 -25.16 4.76 -14.11
C LEU A 319 -24.52 4.86 -15.50
N LYS A 320 -24.48 6.06 -16.07
CA LYS A 320 -23.75 6.34 -17.31
C LYS A 320 -22.31 6.76 -16.99
N PRO A 321 -21.28 6.30 -17.73
CA PRO A 321 -19.92 6.84 -17.60
C PRO A 321 -19.86 8.37 -17.77
N ASP A 322 -19.09 9.03 -16.91
CA ASP A 322 -18.83 10.47 -16.91
C ASP A 322 -17.57 10.78 -17.73
N VAL A 323 -17.74 10.91 -19.05
CA VAL A 323 -16.65 11.24 -19.98
C VAL A 323 -15.96 12.55 -19.58
N GLY A 324 -16.72 13.58 -19.20
CA GLY A 324 -16.15 14.85 -18.76
C GLY A 324 -15.28 14.73 -17.50
N TYR A 325 -15.57 13.77 -16.62
CA TYR A 325 -14.69 13.48 -15.49
C TYR A 325 -13.40 12.79 -15.91
N LEU A 326 -13.45 11.88 -16.90
CA LEU A 326 -12.26 11.27 -17.48
C LEU A 326 -11.36 12.32 -18.16
N GLU A 327 -11.94 13.28 -18.89
CA GLU A 327 -11.20 14.39 -19.51
C GLU A 327 -10.46 15.25 -18.48
N ILE A 328 -11.09 15.55 -17.34
CA ILE A 328 -10.45 16.29 -16.23
C ILE A 328 -9.25 15.52 -15.69
N LEU A 329 -9.40 14.21 -15.47
CA LEU A 329 -8.29 13.36 -15.01
C LEU A 329 -7.15 13.32 -16.03
N LYS A 330 -7.48 13.17 -17.32
CA LYS A 330 -6.47 13.19 -18.39
C LYS A 330 -5.71 14.52 -18.42
N GLY A 331 -6.43 15.65 -18.34
CA GLY A 331 -5.85 16.99 -18.33
C GLY A 331 -4.94 17.27 -17.13
N ALA A 332 -5.22 16.64 -15.98
CA ALA A 332 -4.39 16.75 -14.78
C ALA A 332 -3.12 15.87 -14.82
N GLY A 333 -3.03 14.93 -15.76
CA GLY A 333 -1.83 14.12 -15.97
C GLY A 333 -2.00 12.61 -15.74
N PHE A 334 -3.24 12.11 -15.60
CA PHE A 334 -3.49 10.66 -15.60
C PHE A 334 -3.38 10.10 -17.02
N ASP A 335 -2.36 9.28 -17.27
CA ASP A 335 -2.25 8.49 -18.51
C ASP A 335 -2.80 7.07 -18.34
N GLU A 336 -2.91 6.61 -17.09
CA GLU A 336 -3.37 5.27 -16.74
C GLU A 336 -4.23 5.33 -15.48
N ILE A 337 -5.33 4.58 -15.47
CA ILE A 337 -6.16 4.35 -14.28
C ILE A 337 -6.43 2.86 -14.17
N VAL A 338 -6.03 2.26 -13.05
CA VAL A 338 -6.34 0.86 -12.75
C VAL A 338 -7.78 0.72 -12.27
N PHE A 339 -8.54 -0.15 -12.93
CA PHE A 339 -9.93 -0.48 -12.59
C PHE A 339 -10.00 -1.80 -11.80
N PRO A 340 -10.12 -1.76 -10.46
CA PRO A 340 -10.43 -2.92 -9.64
C PRO A 340 -11.91 -3.30 -9.83
N VAL A 341 -12.17 -4.14 -10.84
CA VAL A 341 -13.50 -4.72 -11.10
C VAL A 341 -13.78 -5.84 -10.09
N GLU A 342 -12.74 -6.53 -9.65
CA GLU A 342 -12.75 -7.59 -8.63
C GLU A 342 -13.47 -8.88 -9.05
N SER A 343 -14.71 -8.82 -9.55
CA SER A 343 -15.46 -10.01 -9.98
C SER A 343 -16.47 -9.68 -11.06
N GLY A 344 -16.74 -10.65 -11.93
CA GLY A 344 -17.84 -10.62 -12.90
C GLY A 344 -19.18 -11.07 -12.31
N ASN A 345 -19.22 -11.46 -11.04
CA ASN A 345 -20.41 -11.96 -10.37
C ASN A 345 -20.87 -11.02 -9.23
N GLN A 346 -22.13 -10.59 -9.26
CA GLN A 346 -22.64 -9.61 -8.29
C GLN A 346 -22.70 -10.15 -6.86
N ARG A 347 -22.95 -11.46 -6.65
CA ARG A 347 -22.99 -12.07 -5.32
C ARG A 347 -21.62 -11.96 -4.64
N ILE A 348 -20.55 -12.23 -5.39
CA ILE A 348 -19.17 -12.12 -4.90
C ILE A 348 -18.82 -10.66 -4.59
N LEU A 349 -19.20 -9.72 -5.47
CA LEU A 349 -19.00 -8.29 -5.23
C LEU A 349 -19.70 -7.81 -3.98
N ASP A 350 -20.98 -8.15 -3.80
CA ASP A 350 -21.77 -7.72 -2.65
C ASP A 350 -21.21 -8.29 -1.33
N LYS A 351 -20.73 -9.54 -1.36
CA LYS A 351 -20.20 -10.21 -0.17
C LYS A 351 -18.79 -9.76 0.22
N TYR A 352 -17.89 -9.61 -0.75
CA TYR A 352 -16.46 -9.40 -0.48
C TYR A 352 -15.94 -8.02 -0.86
N ALA A 353 -16.54 -7.35 -1.85
CA ALA A 353 -16.12 -6.06 -2.40
C ALA A 353 -17.27 -5.01 -2.29
N THR A 354 -17.93 -4.98 -1.12
CA THR A 354 -19.24 -4.36 -0.95
C THR A 354 -19.25 -2.88 -1.33
N SER A 355 -20.31 -2.51 -2.08
CA SER A 355 -20.58 -1.15 -2.59
C SER A 355 -19.62 -0.61 -3.64
N LYS A 356 -18.66 -1.40 -4.15
CA LYS A 356 -17.70 -0.92 -5.17
C LYS A 356 -18.28 -0.84 -6.58
N LEU A 357 -19.10 -1.82 -6.98
CA LEU A 357 -19.56 -1.96 -8.36
C LEU A 357 -20.92 -2.69 -8.46
N PRO A 358 -21.97 -2.01 -8.94
CA PRO A 358 -23.21 -2.64 -9.37
C PRO A 358 -23.15 -2.96 -10.88
N LEU A 359 -22.86 -4.22 -11.24
CA LEU A 359 -22.68 -4.67 -12.63
C LEU A 359 -23.94 -4.50 -13.50
N ASP A 360 -25.11 -4.57 -12.89
CA ASP A 360 -26.40 -4.37 -13.56
C ASP A 360 -26.66 -2.89 -13.92
N LYS A 361 -26.08 -1.95 -13.14
CA LYS A 361 -26.33 -0.51 -13.27
C LYS A 361 -25.26 0.24 -14.03
N LEU A 362 -23.98 -0.11 -13.87
CA LEU A 362 -22.86 0.56 -14.53
C LEU A 362 -22.34 -0.27 -15.70
N ASP A 363 -22.36 0.31 -16.91
CA ASP A 363 -21.74 -0.30 -18.08
C ASP A 363 -20.21 -0.14 -18.04
N VAL A 364 -19.53 -1.13 -17.46
CA VAL A 364 -18.07 -1.14 -17.31
C VAL A 364 -17.34 -1.29 -18.63
N ILE A 365 -17.97 -1.91 -19.64
CA ILE A 365 -17.39 -2.09 -20.97
C ILE A 365 -17.36 -0.73 -21.67
N GLN A 366 -18.47 0.02 -21.61
CA GLN A 366 -18.50 1.37 -22.16
C GLN A 366 -17.56 2.31 -21.41
N LEU A 367 -17.45 2.21 -20.08
CA LEU A 367 -16.50 3.00 -19.30
C LEU A 367 -15.05 2.81 -19.79
N VAL A 368 -14.63 1.57 -20.08
CA VAL A 368 -13.30 1.30 -20.63
C VAL A 368 -13.13 1.94 -22.01
N ARG A 369 -14.13 1.82 -22.90
CA ARG A 369 -14.08 2.45 -24.23
C ARG A 369 -13.93 3.96 -24.13
N ASP A 370 -14.75 4.60 -23.30
CA ASP A 370 -14.74 6.04 -23.09
C ASP A 370 -13.38 6.51 -22.53
N ALA A 371 -12.81 5.77 -21.58
CA ALA A 371 -11.50 6.09 -21.01
C ALA A 371 -10.37 5.97 -22.05
N VAL A 372 -10.40 4.92 -22.88
CA VAL A 372 -9.42 4.72 -23.96
C VAL A 372 -9.55 5.80 -25.04
N GLU A 373 -10.78 6.20 -25.40
CA GLU A 373 -11.04 7.28 -26.35
C GLU A 373 -10.51 8.64 -25.86
N VAL A 374 -10.64 8.92 -24.55
CA VAL A 374 -10.02 10.10 -23.89
C VAL A 374 -8.49 9.98 -23.80
N GLY A 375 -7.92 8.79 -24.06
CA GLY A 375 -6.48 8.54 -24.05
C GLY A 375 -5.93 8.13 -22.69
N ILE A 376 -6.75 7.52 -21.84
CA ILE A 376 -6.35 6.89 -20.58
C ILE A 376 -6.30 5.37 -20.79
N THR A 377 -5.18 4.72 -20.46
CA THR A 377 -5.11 3.26 -20.46
C THR A 377 -5.75 2.67 -19.21
N CYS A 378 -6.44 1.55 -19.34
CA CYS A 378 -7.17 0.93 -18.25
C CYS A 378 -6.69 -0.51 -17.99
N PRO A 379 -5.66 -0.72 -17.16
CA PRO A 379 -5.43 -2.01 -16.53
C PRO A 379 -6.63 -2.41 -15.68
N VAL A 380 -6.97 -3.69 -15.67
CA VAL A 380 -8.08 -4.22 -14.88
C VAL A 380 -7.54 -5.22 -13.86
N ASN A 381 -8.01 -5.10 -12.63
CA ASN A 381 -7.77 -6.07 -11.57
C ASN A 381 -9.04 -6.87 -11.30
N MET A 382 -8.89 -8.19 -11.30
CA MET A 382 -9.90 -9.17 -10.93
C MET A 382 -9.36 -10.00 -9.74
N MET A 383 -10.24 -10.62 -8.98
CA MET A 383 -9.94 -11.53 -7.88
C MET A 383 -10.74 -12.81 -8.07
N VAL A 384 -10.11 -13.96 -7.84
CA VAL A 384 -10.73 -15.28 -7.94
C VAL A 384 -10.26 -16.20 -6.82
N GLY A 385 -11.16 -17.05 -6.32
CA GLY A 385 -10.88 -18.01 -5.26
C GLY A 385 -11.30 -17.51 -3.86
N PHE A 386 -12.38 -16.75 -3.76
CA PHE A 386 -12.98 -16.48 -2.45
C PHE A 386 -13.52 -17.77 -1.80
N PRO A 387 -13.65 -17.83 -0.46
CA PRO A 387 -13.97 -19.07 0.26
C PRO A 387 -15.16 -19.87 -0.28
N ASP A 388 -16.24 -19.18 -0.66
CA ASP A 388 -17.47 -19.78 -1.20
C ASP A 388 -17.72 -19.43 -2.68
N GLU A 389 -16.69 -19.00 -3.41
CA GLU A 389 -16.81 -18.73 -4.84
C GLU A 389 -16.75 -20.03 -5.64
N THR A 390 -17.74 -20.24 -6.50
CA THR A 390 -17.79 -21.41 -7.37
C THR A 390 -16.96 -21.19 -8.63
N LYS A 391 -16.52 -22.30 -9.24
CA LYS A 391 -15.83 -22.27 -10.54
C LYS A 391 -16.66 -21.61 -11.65
N ALA A 392 -17.99 -21.67 -11.59
CA ALA A 392 -18.87 -20.99 -12.53
C ALA A 392 -18.77 -19.46 -12.40
N GLU A 393 -18.77 -18.94 -11.16
CA GLU A 393 -18.65 -17.50 -10.88
C GLU A 393 -17.24 -16.97 -11.21
N MET A 394 -16.21 -17.78 -10.97
CA MET A 394 -14.85 -17.47 -11.45
C MET A 394 -14.81 -17.35 -12.98
N ASN A 395 -15.53 -18.20 -13.71
CA ASN A 395 -15.64 -18.11 -15.17
C ASN A 395 -16.42 -16.87 -15.64
N GLU A 396 -17.46 -16.43 -14.93
CA GLU A 396 -18.14 -15.16 -15.22
C GLU A 396 -17.16 -13.98 -15.17
N SER A 397 -16.23 -13.99 -14.21
CA SER A 397 -15.13 -13.03 -14.12
C SER A 397 -14.22 -13.07 -15.35
N VAL A 398 -13.89 -14.25 -15.86
CA VAL A 398 -13.07 -14.41 -17.08
C VAL A 398 -13.81 -13.91 -18.31
N GLU A 399 -15.10 -14.21 -18.45
CA GLU A 399 -15.91 -13.76 -19.59
C GLU A 399 -16.10 -12.24 -19.60
N LEU A 400 -16.26 -11.61 -18.42
CA LEU A 400 -16.24 -10.16 -18.32
C LEU A 400 -14.86 -9.59 -18.69
N ALA A 401 -13.78 -10.20 -18.20
CA ALA A 401 -12.41 -9.76 -18.48
C ALA A 401 -12.08 -9.77 -19.98
N LYS A 402 -12.50 -10.80 -20.73
CA LYS A 402 -12.37 -10.84 -22.20
C LYS A 402 -13.05 -9.64 -22.86
N LYS A 403 -14.30 -9.35 -22.48
CA LYS A 403 -15.05 -8.20 -23.00
C LYS A 403 -14.38 -6.85 -22.69
N LEU A 404 -13.72 -6.74 -21.54
CA LEU A 404 -12.96 -5.54 -21.17
C LEU A 404 -11.69 -5.38 -22.02
N ILE A 405 -10.97 -6.47 -22.31
CA ILE A 405 -9.85 -6.45 -23.28
C ILE A 405 -10.34 -6.04 -24.66
N ASP A 406 -11.44 -6.62 -25.15
CA ASP A 406 -12.04 -6.25 -26.43
C ASP A 406 -12.49 -4.79 -26.48
N ALA A 407 -12.83 -4.21 -25.33
CA ALA A 407 -13.16 -2.79 -25.18
C ALA A 407 -11.94 -1.86 -25.14
N GLY A 408 -10.72 -2.41 -25.06
CA GLY A 408 -9.47 -1.64 -25.05
C GLY A 408 -8.73 -1.62 -23.72
N ALA A 409 -9.13 -2.41 -22.72
CA ALA A 409 -8.36 -2.56 -21.49
C ALA A 409 -6.93 -3.02 -21.81
N ARG A 410 -5.94 -2.44 -21.10
CA ARG A 410 -4.52 -2.65 -21.43
C ARG A 410 -4.07 -4.08 -21.15
N TYR A 411 -4.51 -4.61 -20.01
CA TYR A 411 -4.31 -5.98 -19.56
C TYR A 411 -5.26 -6.26 -18.40
N VAL A 412 -5.44 -7.55 -18.08
CA VAL A 412 -6.16 -8.00 -16.89
C VAL A 412 -5.22 -8.79 -16.00
N THR A 413 -5.20 -8.47 -14.71
CA THR A 413 -4.53 -9.28 -13.69
C THR A 413 -5.58 -9.96 -12.83
N PHE A 414 -5.45 -11.28 -12.65
CA PHE A 414 -6.24 -12.06 -11.69
C PHE A 414 -5.42 -12.25 -10.42
N PHE A 415 -5.94 -11.79 -9.29
CA PHE A 415 -5.36 -11.98 -7.97
C PHE A 415 -6.09 -13.07 -7.21
N ILE A 416 -5.41 -13.64 -6.21
CA ILE A 416 -6.01 -14.56 -5.25
C ILE A 416 -6.26 -13.77 -3.96
N PRO A 417 -7.46 -13.86 -3.35
CA PRO A 417 -7.73 -13.20 -2.08
C PRO A 417 -6.88 -13.82 -0.97
N ILE A 418 -5.97 -13.03 -0.41
CA ILE A 418 -5.13 -13.45 0.71
C ILE A 418 -5.74 -12.92 2.02
N PRO A 419 -6.05 -13.80 2.99
CA PRO A 419 -6.55 -13.39 4.30
C PRO A 419 -5.40 -12.79 5.12
N PHE A 420 -5.04 -11.52 4.91
CA PHE A 420 -3.99 -10.90 5.72
C PHE A 420 -4.48 -10.56 7.14
N PRO A 421 -3.65 -10.74 8.20
CA PRO A 421 -3.98 -10.34 9.55
C PRO A 421 -4.51 -8.90 9.63
N GLY A 422 -5.58 -8.69 10.39
CA GLY A 422 -6.26 -7.39 10.50
C GLY A 422 -7.32 -7.11 9.42
N SER A 423 -7.56 -8.04 8.49
CA SER A 423 -8.70 -7.96 7.56
C SER A 423 -9.89 -8.78 8.03
N LYS A 424 -11.11 -8.43 7.57
CA LYS A 424 -12.31 -9.24 7.81
C LYS A 424 -12.16 -10.66 7.25
N LEU A 425 -11.54 -10.78 6.08
CA LEU A 425 -11.31 -12.05 5.39
C LEU A 425 -10.43 -12.97 6.25
N TYR A 426 -9.46 -12.44 7.00
CA TYR A 426 -8.68 -13.24 7.93
C TYR A 426 -9.52 -13.86 9.04
N ARG A 427 -10.41 -13.08 9.67
CA ARG A 427 -11.35 -13.61 10.66
C ARG A 427 -12.27 -14.66 10.05
N MET A 428 -12.87 -14.35 8.89
CA MET A 428 -13.72 -15.31 8.15
C MET A 428 -12.99 -16.60 7.79
N ALA A 429 -11.70 -16.52 7.43
CA ALA A 429 -10.92 -17.69 7.07
C ALA A 429 -10.62 -18.57 8.29
N ILE A 430 -10.27 -17.98 9.43
CA ILE A 430 -10.02 -18.72 10.67
C ILE A 430 -11.32 -19.34 11.19
N ASP A 431 -12.38 -18.54 11.33
CA ASP A 431 -13.67 -18.98 11.87
C ASP A 431 -14.34 -20.04 10.98
N GLY A 432 -14.13 -19.95 9.66
CA GLY A 432 -14.63 -20.91 8.68
C GLY A 432 -13.78 -22.17 8.53
N GLY A 433 -12.66 -22.30 9.26
CA GLY A 433 -11.74 -23.43 9.11
C GLY A 433 -10.99 -23.45 7.77
N HIS A 434 -10.91 -22.30 7.10
CA HIS A 434 -10.15 -22.11 5.85
C HIS A 434 -8.69 -21.75 6.10
N LEU A 435 -8.33 -21.29 7.30
CA LEU A 435 -6.96 -21.02 7.69
C LEU A 435 -6.73 -21.57 9.10
N SER A 436 -5.59 -22.22 9.32
CA SER A 436 -5.24 -22.69 10.67
C SER A 436 -4.99 -21.49 11.59
N ALA A 437 -5.41 -21.60 12.86
CA ALA A 437 -5.07 -20.62 13.89
C ALA A 437 -3.56 -20.51 14.14
N ASP A 438 -2.82 -21.60 13.88
CA ASP A 438 -1.35 -21.68 14.03
C ASP A 438 -0.60 -21.40 12.71
N PHE A 439 -1.30 -20.91 11.67
CA PHE A 439 -0.67 -20.60 10.40
C PHE A 439 0.37 -19.48 10.57
N ASP A 440 1.62 -19.69 10.13
CA ASP A 440 2.66 -18.64 10.17
C ASP A 440 2.39 -17.58 9.09
N PRO A 441 1.97 -16.35 9.45
CA PRO A 441 1.64 -15.33 8.48
C PRO A 441 2.83 -14.90 7.60
N ASP A 442 4.07 -15.17 8.01
CA ASP A 442 5.26 -14.83 7.21
C ASP A 442 5.40 -15.69 5.95
N THR A 443 4.64 -16.76 5.86
CA THR A 443 4.56 -17.61 4.65
C THR A 443 3.51 -17.12 3.66
N MET A 444 2.66 -16.16 4.06
CA MET A 444 1.71 -15.53 3.13
C MET A 444 2.48 -14.79 2.04
N ASN A 445 1.98 -14.89 0.82
CA ASN A 445 2.40 -14.06 -0.29
C ASN A 445 1.21 -13.83 -1.21
N TRP A 446 1.31 -12.84 -2.09
CA TRP A 446 0.22 -12.49 -3.03
C TRP A 446 0.07 -13.47 -4.21
N LYS A 447 0.88 -14.54 -4.28
CA LYS A 447 0.93 -15.49 -5.41
C LYS A 447 0.28 -16.83 -5.10
N ASN A 448 0.20 -17.26 -3.86
CA ASN A 448 -0.25 -18.62 -3.54
C ASN A 448 -1.55 -18.56 -2.76
N ALA A 449 -2.52 -19.38 -3.17
CA ALA A 449 -3.71 -19.62 -2.36
C ALA A 449 -3.30 -20.31 -1.06
N VAL A 450 -3.61 -19.68 0.07
CA VAL A 450 -3.31 -20.21 1.43
C VAL A 450 -4.55 -20.77 2.13
N MET A 451 -5.74 -20.38 1.66
CA MET A 451 -7.00 -20.86 2.24
C MET A 451 -7.29 -22.30 1.80
N GLN A 452 -7.62 -23.15 2.77
CA GLN A 452 -8.02 -24.54 2.61
C GLN A 452 -9.54 -24.68 2.73
N ASN A 453 -10.08 -25.87 2.44
CA ASN A 453 -11.52 -26.18 2.60
C ASN A 453 -12.47 -25.18 1.91
N THR A 454 -12.00 -24.52 0.85
CA THR A 454 -12.76 -23.58 0.04
C THR A 454 -13.59 -24.33 -1.02
N THR A 455 -14.60 -23.69 -1.61
CA THR A 455 -15.44 -24.30 -2.65
C THR A 455 -14.64 -24.80 -3.86
N VAL A 456 -13.59 -24.07 -4.23
CA VAL A 456 -12.58 -24.53 -5.21
C VAL A 456 -11.26 -24.73 -4.47
N PRO A 457 -10.60 -25.90 -4.58
CA PRO A 457 -9.33 -26.16 -3.89
C PRO A 457 -8.22 -25.16 -4.26
N PRO A 458 -7.29 -24.84 -3.34
CA PRO A 458 -6.28 -23.80 -3.55
C PRO A 458 -5.37 -24.07 -4.75
N GLU A 459 -5.00 -25.31 -5.02
CA GLU A 459 -4.24 -25.72 -6.21
C GLU A 459 -5.01 -25.43 -7.50
N GLU A 460 -6.31 -25.72 -7.55
CA GLU A 460 -7.17 -25.42 -8.69
C GLU A 460 -7.35 -23.90 -8.86
N VAL A 461 -7.40 -23.12 -7.78
CA VAL A 461 -7.47 -21.66 -7.86
C VAL A 461 -6.20 -21.09 -8.50
N VAL A 462 -5.02 -21.61 -8.13
CA VAL A 462 -3.74 -21.17 -8.72
C VAL A 462 -3.68 -21.52 -10.20
N GLU A 463 -4.03 -22.75 -10.58
CA GLU A 463 -4.11 -23.17 -11.99
C GLU A 463 -5.12 -22.34 -12.77
N PHE A 464 -6.31 -22.10 -12.20
CA PHE A 464 -7.35 -21.28 -12.82
C PHE A 464 -6.88 -19.85 -13.05
N ARG A 465 -6.24 -19.21 -12.06
CA ARG A 465 -5.72 -17.84 -12.20
C ARG A 465 -4.72 -17.75 -13.34
N ASP A 466 -3.77 -18.69 -13.40
CA ASP A 466 -2.73 -18.69 -14.43
C ASP A 466 -3.33 -18.94 -15.82
N TRP A 467 -4.25 -19.89 -15.93
CA TRP A 467 -5.04 -20.12 -17.15
C TRP A 467 -5.85 -18.89 -17.57
N ALA A 468 -6.53 -18.22 -16.64
CA ALA A 468 -7.34 -17.04 -16.92
C ALA A 468 -6.47 -15.88 -17.42
N TRP A 469 -5.32 -15.64 -16.78
CA TRP A 469 -4.37 -14.63 -17.20
C TRP A 469 -3.81 -14.91 -18.60
N GLU A 470 -3.42 -16.15 -18.88
CA GLU A 470 -2.95 -16.58 -20.21
C GLU A 470 -4.08 -16.49 -21.26
N THR A 471 -5.32 -16.78 -20.89
CA THR A 471 -6.43 -16.79 -21.84
C THR A 471 -6.87 -15.37 -22.24
N VAL A 472 -6.87 -14.43 -21.28
CA VAL A 472 -7.46 -13.11 -21.47
C VAL A 472 -6.47 -12.12 -22.11
N ASN A 473 -5.18 -12.20 -21.76
CA ASN A 473 -4.21 -11.19 -22.20
C ASN A 473 -3.64 -11.47 -23.59
N SER A 474 -3.26 -10.40 -24.30
CA SER A 474 -2.67 -10.51 -25.64
C SER A 474 -1.24 -11.07 -25.62
N GLU A 475 -0.84 -11.78 -26.68
CA GLU A 475 0.52 -12.32 -26.83
C GLU A 475 1.61 -11.25 -26.75
N ASP A 476 1.36 -10.05 -27.29
CA ASP A 476 2.28 -8.91 -27.20
C ASP A 476 2.50 -8.48 -25.74
N TYR A 477 1.41 -8.38 -24.96
CA TYR A 477 1.52 -8.06 -23.53
C TYR A 477 2.28 -9.14 -22.77
N LYS A 478 1.96 -10.42 -23.00
CA LYS A 478 2.64 -11.55 -22.36
C LYS A 478 4.14 -11.53 -22.64
N LYS A 479 4.53 -11.29 -23.90
CA LYS A 479 5.94 -11.19 -24.30
C LYS A 479 6.63 -10.03 -23.59
N LYS A 480 6.04 -8.82 -23.61
CA LYS A 480 6.57 -7.64 -22.91
C LYS A 480 6.70 -7.87 -21.41
N ARG A 481 5.73 -8.56 -20.79
CA ARG A 481 5.77 -8.92 -19.37
C ARG A 481 6.94 -9.85 -19.07
N LYS A 482 7.13 -10.92 -19.86
CA LYS A 482 8.25 -11.87 -19.72
C LYS A 482 9.60 -11.19 -19.95
N GLU A 483 9.71 -10.28 -20.93
CA GLU A 483 10.93 -9.50 -21.18
C GLU A 483 11.28 -8.56 -20.02
N ARG A 484 10.29 -7.93 -19.38
CA ARG A 484 10.50 -7.13 -18.17
C ARG A 484 11.01 -7.98 -17.02
N GLU A 485 10.41 -9.15 -16.80
CA GLU A 485 10.90 -10.09 -15.79
C GLU A 485 12.36 -10.52 -16.09
N ILE A 486 12.70 -10.87 -17.33
CA ILE A 486 14.09 -11.22 -17.70
C ILE A 486 15.04 -10.00 -17.61
N GLY A 487 14.55 -8.79 -17.90
CA GLY A 487 15.27 -7.54 -17.69
C GLY A 487 15.65 -7.35 -16.23
N ASP A 488 14.71 -7.56 -15.31
CA ASP A 488 14.93 -7.52 -13.87
C ASP A 488 15.90 -8.63 -13.39
N GLN A 489 15.95 -9.79 -14.06
CA GLN A 489 16.94 -10.84 -13.80
C GLN A 489 18.36 -10.46 -14.23
N ARG A 490 18.54 -9.60 -15.23
CA ARG A 490 19.88 -9.14 -15.66
C ARG A 490 20.54 -8.23 -14.64
N PHE A 491 19.76 -7.59 -13.78
CA PHE A 491 20.23 -6.85 -12.61
C PHE A 491 20.43 -7.73 -11.36
N ALA A 492 20.10 -9.02 -11.44
CA ALA A 492 20.18 -9.98 -10.34
C ALA A 492 21.42 -10.90 -10.45
N LYS A 493 22.44 -10.53 -11.23
CA LYS A 493 23.68 -11.28 -11.41
C LYS A 493 24.89 -10.55 -10.85
#